data_AF-A0A955M1W8-F1
#
_entry.id   AF-A0A955M1W8-F1
#
_cell.length_a   1.000
_cell.length_b   1.000
_cell.length_c   1.000
_cell.angle_alpha   90.00
_cell.angle_beta   90.00
_cell.angle_gamma   90.00
#
_symmetry.space_group_name_H-M   'P 1'
#
loop_
_entity.id
_entity.type
_entity.pdbx_description
1 polymer ?
#
loop_
_entity_poly.entity_id
_entity_poly.type
_entity_poly.pdbx_seq_one_letter_code
_entity_poly.pdbx_strand_id
1 'polypeptide(L)'
;MKKTMVLFSAAVILSAGPVFAHCGSCGMDDEHGDMIESTKGKMMKEVKKGDWVEKKLNMMADDLGLTEQQQEEIKAIMKDKAERMEEIHVGAGDEMKAIMDDYEAKLKDVLTEEQYEKHAKKVLRMQKEMKHMKMEHTGEMHETHQSGIKGMKGAME
;
A
#
# COMPACT_ATOMS: atom_id res chain seq x y z
N MET A 1 -16.71 -17.15 -35.41
CA MET A 1 -16.32 -15.75 -35.66
C MET A 1 -17.57 -14.91 -35.88
N LYS A 2 -18.00 -14.11 -34.90
CA LYS A 2 -19.05 -13.10 -35.07
C LYS A 2 -18.60 -11.86 -34.28
N LYS A 3 -18.12 -10.86 -35.02
CA LYS A 3 -17.74 -9.53 -34.52
C LYS A 3 -18.98 -8.65 -34.59
N THR A 4 -19.41 -8.10 -33.47
CA THR A 4 -20.41 -7.03 -33.42
C THR A 4 -19.83 -5.88 -32.60
N MET A 5 -19.31 -4.90 -33.33
CA MET A 5 -19.11 -3.52 -32.90
C MET A 5 -20.46 -2.90 -32.56
N VAL A 6 -20.59 -2.24 -31.40
CA VAL A 6 -21.42 -1.03 -31.28
C VAL A 6 -20.74 -0.07 -30.29
N LEU A 7 -20.48 1.14 -30.78
CA LEU A 7 -20.01 2.33 -30.07
C LEU A 7 -21.13 2.92 -29.19
N PHE A 8 -20.80 3.34 -27.98
CA PHE A 8 -21.55 4.35 -27.21
C PHE A 8 -20.55 5.19 -26.42
N SER A 9 -20.27 6.41 -26.88
CA SER A 9 -20.87 7.68 -26.42
C SER A 9 -20.13 8.27 -25.22
N ALA A 10 -19.27 9.24 -25.54
CA ALA A 10 -18.66 10.15 -24.59
C ALA A 10 -19.70 11.10 -24.01
N ALA A 11 -19.75 11.21 -22.68
CA ALA A 11 -20.40 12.31 -21.98
C ALA A 11 -19.36 12.97 -21.07
N VAL A 12 -18.87 14.12 -21.50
CA VAL A 12 -18.05 15.04 -20.70
C VAL A 12 -18.99 15.76 -19.75
N ILE A 13 -18.86 15.49 -18.44
CA ILE A 13 -19.51 16.30 -17.40
C ILE A 13 -18.45 17.25 -16.84
N LEU A 14 -18.50 18.48 -17.36
CA LEU A 14 -17.90 19.67 -16.74
C LEU A 14 -18.82 20.10 -15.58
N SER A 15 -18.41 19.83 -14.34
CA SER A 15 -19.03 20.46 -13.17
C SER A 15 -18.00 21.33 -12.45
N ALA A 16 -18.28 22.63 -12.49
CA ALA A 16 -17.61 23.71 -11.77
C ALA A 16 -17.60 23.48 -10.25
N GLY A 17 -16.56 24.00 -9.58
CA GLY A 17 -16.25 23.74 -8.17
C GLY A 17 -17.15 24.47 -7.16
N PRO A 18 -16.72 24.47 -5.88
CA PRO A 18 -16.55 25.74 -5.21
C PRO A 18 -15.19 25.93 -4.52
N VAL A 19 -14.82 27.21 -4.50
CA VAL A 19 -13.69 27.85 -3.83
C VAL A 19 -13.86 27.70 -2.32
N PHE A 20 -12.94 26.99 -1.65
CA PHE A 20 -12.86 27.05 -0.19
C PHE A 20 -11.90 28.15 0.23
N ALA A 21 -12.47 29.03 1.04
CA ALA A 21 -11.90 30.24 1.56
C ALA A 21 -10.68 29.99 2.47
N HIS A 22 -9.75 30.92 2.32
CA HIS A 22 -8.65 31.25 3.21
C HIS A 22 -9.16 31.46 4.64
N CYS A 23 -8.77 30.58 5.56
CA CYS A 23 -8.65 30.85 6.99
C CYS A 23 -7.18 30.55 7.27
N GLY A 24 -6.33 31.56 7.42
CA GLY A 24 -6.24 32.31 8.65
C GLY A 24 -4.94 31.91 9.34
N SER A 25 -3.91 32.72 9.09
CA SER A 25 -2.75 32.99 9.95
C SER A 25 -2.44 31.98 11.06
N CYS A 26 -1.46 31.11 10.82
CA CYS A 26 -0.50 30.69 11.84
C CYS A 26 0.89 30.94 11.26
N GLY A 27 1.51 32.05 11.65
CA GLY A 27 2.91 32.33 11.33
C GLY A 27 3.82 31.30 11.99
N MET A 28 4.71 30.72 11.20
CA MET A 28 5.90 30.01 11.65
C MET A 28 7.09 30.56 10.86
N ASP A 29 7.49 31.76 11.23
CA ASP A 29 8.81 32.28 10.94
C ASP A 29 9.70 31.87 12.13
N ASP A 30 10.60 30.91 11.90
CA ASP A 30 12.06 31.15 11.97
C ASP A 30 12.83 29.83 11.98
N GLU A 31 13.38 29.55 10.80
CA GLU A 31 14.73 29.08 10.53
C GLU A 31 15.38 28.03 11.44
N HIS A 32 15.31 26.76 11.00
CA HIS A 32 16.48 25.89 11.06
C HIS A 32 16.56 24.95 9.86
N GLY A 33 17.55 25.21 9.01
CA GLY A 33 18.36 24.18 8.36
C GLY A 33 17.71 23.40 7.22
N ASP A 34 17.83 23.94 6.01
CA ASP A 34 18.39 23.24 4.85
C ASP A 34 18.10 21.73 4.77
N MET A 35 16.92 21.35 4.26
CA MET A 35 16.74 20.02 3.66
C MET A 35 15.59 19.98 2.65
N ILE A 36 16.00 20.04 1.38
CA ILE A 36 15.36 19.39 0.23
C ILE A 36 13.95 19.88 -0.12
N GLU A 37 13.97 20.98 -0.87
CA GLU A 37 13.23 21.19 -2.11
C GLU A 37 12.09 20.19 -2.41
N SER A 38 10.90 20.70 -2.10
CA SER A 38 9.54 20.28 -2.41
C SER A 38 9.27 19.98 -3.91
N THR A 39 9.95 18.97 -4.46
CA THR A 39 9.73 18.46 -5.84
C THR A 39 9.46 16.95 -5.83
N LYS A 40 8.76 16.43 -4.82
CA LYS A 40 8.48 14.98 -4.67
C LYS A 40 7.02 14.63 -4.38
N GLY A 41 6.11 15.62 -4.35
CA GLY A 41 4.69 15.39 -4.07
C GLY A 41 3.85 14.90 -5.25
N LYS A 42 4.36 14.94 -6.48
CA LYS A 42 3.61 14.59 -7.71
C LYS A 42 4.17 13.42 -8.53
N MET A 43 5.33 12.84 -8.17
CA MET A 43 5.94 11.74 -8.93
C MET A 43 5.69 10.34 -8.36
N MET A 44 4.78 10.17 -7.38
CA MET A 44 4.49 8.85 -6.78
C MET A 44 3.04 8.38 -6.92
N LYS A 45 2.18 9.10 -7.65
CA LYS A 45 0.78 8.68 -7.83
C LYS A 45 0.53 7.78 -9.05
N GLU A 46 1.55 7.51 -9.85
CA GLU A 46 1.47 6.65 -11.04
C GLU A 46 2.58 5.59 -11.09
N VAL A 47 2.90 4.94 -9.96
CA VAL A 47 3.40 3.56 -10.08
C VAL A 47 2.19 2.75 -10.55
N LYS A 48 2.02 2.67 -11.88
CA LYS A 48 0.95 1.94 -12.56
C LYS A 48 0.79 0.58 -11.88
N LYS A 49 -0.43 0.15 -11.53
CA LYS A 49 -0.69 -1.16 -10.90
C LYS A 49 0.01 -2.33 -11.58
N GLY A 50 0.24 -2.25 -12.90
CA GLY A 50 1.04 -3.22 -13.65
C GLY A 50 2.49 -3.35 -13.17
N ASP A 51 3.12 -2.25 -12.75
CA ASP A 51 4.52 -2.19 -12.33
C ASP A 51 4.75 -2.90 -10.98
N TRP A 52 3.79 -2.84 -10.06
CA TRP A 52 3.86 -3.59 -8.80
C TRP A 52 3.75 -5.10 -9.01
N VAL A 53 2.79 -5.55 -9.85
CA VAL A 53 2.61 -6.99 -10.14
C VAL A 53 3.85 -7.55 -10.80
N GLU A 54 4.38 -6.86 -11.83
CA GLU A 54 5.56 -7.31 -12.56
C GLU A 54 6.81 -7.35 -11.68
N LYS A 55 7.03 -6.31 -10.87
CA LYS A 55 8.14 -6.32 -9.91
C LYS A 55 8.03 -7.47 -8.92
N LYS A 56 6.82 -7.73 -8.39
CA LYS A 56 6.62 -8.81 -7.41
C LYS A 56 6.79 -10.18 -8.06
N LEU A 57 6.32 -10.35 -9.29
CA LEU A 57 6.47 -11.57 -10.08
C LEU A 57 7.96 -11.85 -10.35
N ASN A 58 8.72 -10.88 -10.84
CA ASN A 58 10.16 -11.05 -11.11
C ASN A 58 10.91 -11.48 -9.85
N MET A 59 10.66 -10.82 -8.71
CA MET A 59 11.28 -11.22 -7.44
C MET A 59 10.90 -12.63 -6.99
N MET A 60 9.70 -13.10 -7.33
CA MET A 60 9.24 -14.45 -7.02
C MET A 60 9.83 -15.47 -8.00
N ALA A 61 9.93 -15.11 -9.27
CA ALA A 61 10.54 -15.91 -10.32
C ALA A 61 12.02 -16.18 -10.04
N ASP A 62 12.77 -15.15 -9.67
CA ASP A 62 14.18 -15.26 -9.31
C ASP A 62 14.38 -16.11 -8.04
N ASP A 63 13.51 -15.96 -7.05
CA ASP A 63 13.65 -16.66 -5.77
C ASP A 63 13.21 -18.13 -5.85
N LEU A 64 12.13 -18.43 -6.58
CA LEU A 64 11.56 -19.79 -6.65
C LEU A 64 11.98 -20.55 -7.92
N GLY A 65 12.67 -19.90 -8.86
CA GLY A 65 13.02 -20.48 -10.15
C GLY A 65 11.78 -20.82 -10.98
N LEU A 66 10.85 -19.87 -11.11
CA LEU A 66 9.58 -20.11 -11.80
C LEU A 66 9.77 -20.25 -13.32
N THR A 67 9.11 -21.22 -13.92
CA THR A 67 9.03 -21.35 -15.39
C THR A 67 8.17 -20.24 -16.01
N GLU A 68 8.33 -19.97 -17.31
CA GLU A 68 7.52 -18.96 -18.01
C GLU A 68 6.02 -19.21 -17.88
N GLN A 69 5.60 -20.48 -17.97
CA GLN A 69 4.19 -20.86 -17.79
C GLN A 69 3.68 -20.56 -16.38
N GLN A 70 4.44 -20.93 -15.35
CA GLN A 70 4.09 -20.61 -13.96
C GLN A 70 4.05 -19.09 -13.73
N GLN A 71 4.95 -18.34 -14.35
CA GLN A 71 4.97 -16.88 -14.24
C GLN A 71 3.72 -16.23 -14.82
N GLU A 72 3.22 -16.70 -15.97
CA GLU A 72 1.98 -16.19 -16.57
C GLU A 72 0.76 -16.48 -15.69
N GLU A 73 0.66 -17.70 -15.15
CA GLU A 73 -0.43 -18.09 -14.25
C GLU A 73 -0.40 -17.28 -12.94
N ILE A 74 0.78 -17.15 -12.33
CA ILE A 74 0.95 -16.35 -11.12
C ILE A 74 0.67 -14.87 -11.38
N LYS A 75 1.04 -14.33 -12.56
CA LYS A 75 0.71 -12.96 -12.97
C LYS A 75 -0.81 -12.74 -12.99
N ALA A 76 -1.56 -13.70 -13.52
CA ALA A 76 -3.02 -13.63 -13.55
C ALA A 76 -3.62 -13.67 -12.13
N ILE A 77 -3.13 -14.59 -11.29
CA ILE A 77 -3.56 -14.73 -9.88
C ILE A 77 -3.26 -13.45 -9.08
N MET A 78 -2.09 -12.84 -9.28
CA MET A 78 -1.71 -11.58 -8.61
C MET A 78 -2.56 -10.38 -9.06
N LYS A 79 -2.94 -10.32 -10.35
CA LYS A 79 -3.83 -9.28 -10.87
C LYS A 79 -5.24 -9.41 -10.30
N ASP A 80 -5.83 -10.60 -10.33
CA ASP A 80 -7.15 -10.90 -9.76
C ASP A 80 -7.21 -10.47 -8.28
N LYS A 81 -6.20 -10.87 -7.50
CA LYS A 81 -6.06 -10.40 -6.12
C LYS A 81 -6.01 -8.88 -6.03
N ALA A 82 -5.18 -8.21 -6.82
CA ALA A 82 -5.02 -6.76 -6.75
C ALA A 82 -6.32 -6.01 -7.06
N GLU A 83 -7.08 -6.47 -8.04
CA GLU A 83 -8.38 -5.92 -8.41
C GLU A 83 -9.39 -6.10 -7.27
N ARG A 84 -9.52 -7.32 -6.75
CA ARG A 84 -10.45 -7.60 -5.63
C ARG A 84 -10.09 -6.84 -4.36
N MET A 85 -8.80 -6.62 -4.12
CA MET A 85 -8.31 -5.84 -2.97
C MET A 85 -8.63 -4.36 -3.07
N GLU A 86 -8.74 -3.81 -4.28
CA GLU A 86 -9.12 -2.42 -4.50
C GLU A 86 -10.60 -2.18 -4.21
N GLU A 87 -11.45 -3.18 -4.45
CA GLU A 87 -12.88 -3.10 -4.20
C GLU A 87 -13.23 -3.12 -2.70
N ILE A 88 -12.32 -3.63 -1.85
CA ILE A 88 -12.50 -3.72 -0.40
C ILE A 88 -12.32 -2.36 0.28
N HIS A 89 -13.30 -1.96 1.09
CA HIS A 89 -13.22 -0.77 1.93
C HIS A 89 -12.42 -1.01 3.23
N VAL A 90 -11.85 0.07 3.78
CA VAL A 90 -11.14 0.04 5.07
C VAL A 90 -12.07 -0.46 6.18
N GLY A 91 -11.75 -1.62 6.76
CA GLY A 91 -12.52 -2.23 7.86
C GLY A 91 -13.11 -3.62 7.56
N ALA A 92 -13.10 -4.07 6.30
CA ALA A 92 -13.62 -5.38 5.91
C ALA A 92 -12.55 -6.50 6.05
N GLY A 93 -12.23 -6.85 7.29
CA GLY A 93 -11.22 -7.86 7.62
C GLY A 93 -11.51 -9.26 7.09
N ASP A 94 -12.77 -9.69 7.10
CA ASP A 94 -13.16 -11.04 6.66
C ASP A 94 -13.06 -11.21 5.14
N GLU A 95 -13.47 -10.19 4.37
CA GLU A 95 -13.35 -10.19 2.91
C GLU A 95 -11.88 -10.18 2.48
N MET A 96 -11.07 -9.38 3.17
CA MET A 96 -9.62 -9.35 2.99
C MET A 96 -9.01 -10.73 3.21
N LYS A 97 -9.40 -11.41 4.29
CA LYS A 97 -8.94 -12.76 4.58
C LYS A 97 -9.35 -13.75 3.49
N ALA A 98 -10.60 -13.71 3.04
CA ALA A 98 -11.10 -14.60 1.99
C ALA A 98 -10.33 -14.45 0.67
N ILE A 99 -9.97 -13.22 0.28
CA ILE A 99 -9.11 -12.98 -0.89
C ILE A 99 -7.72 -13.59 -0.70
N MET A 100 -7.15 -13.45 0.49
CA MET A 100 -5.82 -13.99 0.78
C MET A 100 -5.82 -15.52 0.76
N ASP A 101 -6.83 -16.16 1.35
CA ASP A 101 -6.98 -17.61 1.38
C ASP A 101 -7.15 -18.17 -0.05
N ASP A 102 -7.98 -17.52 -0.88
CA ASP A 102 -8.18 -17.89 -2.30
C ASP A 102 -6.91 -17.69 -3.12
N TYR A 103 -6.19 -16.58 -2.92
CA TYR A 103 -4.90 -16.34 -3.53
C TYR A 103 -3.88 -17.43 -3.16
N GLU A 104 -3.82 -17.83 -1.90
CA GLU A 104 -2.89 -18.85 -1.42
C GLU A 104 -3.20 -20.23 -1.99
N ALA A 105 -4.49 -20.60 -2.07
CA ALA A 105 -4.92 -21.84 -2.70
C ALA A 105 -4.50 -21.89 -4.18
N LYS A 106 -4.82 -20.84 -4.95
CA LYS A 106 -4.42 -20.72 -6.36
C LYS A 106 -2.90 -20.77 -6.54
N LEU A 107 -2.15 -20.14 -5.63
CA LEU A 107 -0.69 -20.15 -5.69
C LEU A 107 -0.11 -21.54 -5.45
N LYS A 108 -0.70 -22.31 -4.52
CA LYS A 108 -0.28 -23.68 -4.20
C LYS A 108 -0.49 -24.64 -5.38
N ASP A 109 -1.52 -24.43 -6.18
CA ASP A 109 -1.81 -25.27 -7.34
C ASP A 109 -0.81 -25.08 -8.49
N VAL A 110 -0.21 -23.89 -8.61
CA VAL A 110 0.76 -23.55 -9.66
C VAL A 110 2.21 -23.85 -9.24
N LEU A 111 2.51 -23.70 -7.96
CA LEU A 111 3.84 -23.95 -7.41
C LEU A 111 4.05 -25.42 -7.08
N THR A 112 5.28 -25.90 -7.22
CA THR A 112 5.64 -27.19 -6.63
C THR A 112 5.65 -27.10 -5.11
N GLU A 113 5.54 -28.23 -4.42
CA GLU A 113 5.53 -28.27 -2.95
C GLU A 113 6.80 -27.64 -2.35
N GLU A 114 7.96 -27.88 -2.97
CA GLU A 114 9.23 -27.27 -2.56
C GLU A 114 9.24 -25.74 -2.76
N GLN A 115 8.73 -25.25 -3.90
CA GLN A 115 8.61 -23.82 -4.18
C GLN A 115 7.64 -23.14 -3.21
N TYR A 116 6.52 -23.79 -2.92
CA TYR A 116 5.52 -23.30 -1.99
C TYR A 116 6.05 -23.25 -0.56
N GLU A 117 6.77 -24.28 -0.09
CA GLU A 117 7.40 -24.26 1.24
C GLU A 117 8.39 -23.10 1.39
N LYS A 118 9.24 -22.87 0.38
CA LYS A 118 10.20 -21.76 0.39
C LYS A 118 9.47 -20.42 0.45
N HIS A 119 8.41 -20.27 -0.33
CA HIS A 119 7.55 -19.10 -0.30
C HIS A 119 6.89 -18.90 1.08
N ALA A 120 6.29 -19.93 1.66
CA ALA A 120 5.62 -19.89 2.96
C ALA A 120 6.58 -19.48 4.09
N LYS A 121 7.80 -20.04 4.11
CA LYS A 121 8.85 -19.66 5.08
C LYS A 121 9.21 -18.18 4.98
N LYS A 122 9.31 -17.64 3.76
CA LYS A 122 9.59 -16.22 3.51
C LYS A 122 8.45 -15.31 3.98
N VAL A 123 7.21 -15.68 3.68
CA VAL A 123 6.02 -14.93 4.12
C VAL A 123 5.95 -14.92 5.65
N LEU A 124 6.19 -16.05 6.31
CA LEU A 124 6.21 -16.14 7.77
C LEU A 124 7.31 -15.26 8.38
N ARG A 125 8.52 -15.24 7.79
CA ARG A 125 9.61 -14.36 8.25
C ARG A 125 9.22 -12.89 8.15
N MET A 126 8.72 -12.47 6.99
CA MET A 126 8.22 -11.11 6.78
C MET A 126 7.11 -10.75 7.78
N GLN A 127 6.17 -11.66 8.05
CA GLN A 127 5.09 -11.42 9.00
C GLN A 127 5.63 -11.19 10.42
N LYS A 128 6.65 -11.95 10.84
CA LYS A 128 7.32 -11.75 12.14
C LYS A 128 8.04 -10.41 12.21
N GLU A 129 8.79 -10.04 11.17
CA GLU A 129 9.48 -8.74 11.06
C GLU A 129 8.49 -7.58 11.10
N MET A 130 7.38 -7.67 10.35
CA MET A 130 6.32 -6.65 10.36
C MET A 130 5.66 -6.51 11.72
N LYS A 131 5.43 -7.61 12.44
CA LYS A 131 4.92 -7.58 13.82
C LYS A 131 5.91 -6.92 14.78
N HIS A 132 7.21 -7.19 14.62
CA HIS A 132 8.26 -6.58 15.43
C HIS A 132 8.33 -5.06 15.22
N MET A 133 8.44 -4.62 13.96
CA MET A 133 8.47 -3.20 13.61
C MET A 133 7.22 -2.46 14.09
N LYS A 134 6.04 -3.11 14.02
CA LYS A 134 4.80 -2.52 14.53
C LYS A 134 4.88 -2.28 16.03
N MET A 135 5.41 -3.23 16.81
CA MET A 135 5.54 -3.08 18.26
C MET A 135 6.55 -2.00 18.65
N GLU A 136 7.70 -1.94 17.98
CA GLU A 136 8.73 -0.92 18.23
C GLU A 136 8.19 0.49 17.98
N HIS A 137 7.50 0.71 16.86
CA HIS A 137 6.98 2.03 16.51
C HIS A 137 5.79 2.49 17.37
N THR A 138 4.98 1.55 17.87
CA THR A 138 3.92 1.88 18.84
C THR A 138 4.41 1.99 20.28
N GLY A 139 5.60 1.47 20.59
CA GLY A 139 6.21 1.52 21.93
C GLY A 139 6.85 2.88 22.25
N GLU A 140 7.50 3.53 21.28
CA GLU A 140 8.22 4.81 21.49
C GLU A 140 7.33 6.05 21.49
N MET A 141 6.09 5.99 20.97
CA MET A 141 5.20 7.17 20.93
C MET A 141 4.44 7.45 22.24
N HIS A 142 4.66 6.67 23.31
CA HIS A 142 3.92 6.85 24.57
C HIS A 142 4.73 7.50 25.71
N GLU A 143 5.97 7.94 25.48
CA GLU A 143 6.84 8.46 26.55
C GLU A 143 7.40 9.88 26.35
N THR A 144 6.92 10.66 25.36
CA THR A 144 7.46 12.02 25.07
C THR A 144 6.48 13.18 25.24
N HIS A 145 5.34 13.01 25.93
CA HIS A 145 4.38 14.11 26.16
C HIS A 145 3.89 14.28 27.61
N GLN A 146 4.74 14.00 28.62
CA GLN A 146 4.38 14.22 30.04
C GLN A 146 5.36 15.09 30.85
N SER A 147 6.22 15.89 30.23
CA SER A 147 7.17 16.77 30.96
C SER A 147 6.96 18.29 30.75
N GLY A 148 5.97 18.73 29.97
CA GLY A 148 5.83 20.15 29.58
C GLY A 148 4.92 21.05 30.42
N ILE A 149 4.15 20.55 31.41
CA ILE A 149 3.14 21.36 32.13
C ILE A 149 3.42 21.39 33.64
N LYS A 150 4.60 21.88 34.06
CA LYS A 150 4.84 22.18 35.48
C LYS A 150 5.59 23.49 35.78
N GLY A 151 5.78 24.37 34.79
CA GLY A 151 6.63 25.56 34.93
C GLY A 151 5.96 26.93 35.19
N MET A 152 4.64 27.11 35.02
CA MET A 152 4.04 28.48 34.99
C MET A 152 3.10 28.80 36.16
N LYS A 153 3.49 28.49 37.40
CA LYS A 153 2.65 28.83 38.57
C LYS A 153 3.35 29.62 39.69
N GLY A 154 4.43 30.35 39.38
CA GLY A 154 5.24 31.05 40.38
C GLY A 154 5.59 32.52 40.10
N ALA A 155 4.93 33.21 39.18
CA ALA A 155 5.20 34.62 38.88
C ALA A 155 3.94 35.48 38.99
N MET A 156 3.33 35.49 40.17
CA MET A 156 2.34 36.49 40.59
C MET A 156 2.31 36.49 42.13
N GLU A 157 3.31 37.10 42.74
CA GLU A 157 3.26 37.68 44.09
C GLU A 157 4.40 38.71 44.24
#